data_AF-A0A4Q2UKE4-F1
#
_entry.id   AF-A0A4Q2UKE4-F1
#
_cell.length_a   1.000
_cell.length_b   1.000
_cell.length_c   1.000
_cell.angle_alpha   90.00
_cell.angle_beta   90.00
_cell.angle_gamma   90.00
#
_symmetry.space_group_name_H-M   'P 1'
#
loop_
_entity.id
_entity.type
_entity.pdbx_description
1 polymer ?
#
loop_
_entity_poly.entity_id
_entity_poly.type
_entity_poly.pdbx_seq_one_letter_code
_entity_poly.pdbx_strand_id
1 'polypeptide(L)' 'MKTTRNDLVTPVRVNTQTYGGLTKREYFAAAALQGLLANPEHAHIEFEAFTADAVRLADKLIDSLNQKIN' A
#
# COMPACT_ATOMS: atom_id res chain seq x y z
N MET A 1 -9.77 11.35 8.43
CA MET A 1 -10.44 10.32 7.60
C MET A 1 -9.96 8.96 8.07
N LYS A 2 -10.85 8.02 8.43
CA LYS A 2 -10.42 6.67 8.83
C LYS A 2 -10.36 5.80 7.57
N THR A 3 -9.20 5.25 7.26
CA THR A 3 -8.98 4.39 6.09
C THR A 3 -8.60 2.99 6.55
N THR A 4 -9.16 1.96 5.94
CA THR A 4 -8.79 0.57 6.24
C THR A 4 -7.89 0.00 5.15
N ARG A 5 -7.13 -1.04 5.51
CA ARG A 5 -6.16 -1.70 4.62
C ARG A 5 -6.82 -2.31 3.38
N ASN A 6 -7.99 -2.90 3.57
CA ASN A 6 -8.73 -3.64 2.54
C ASN A 6 -9.76 -2.76 1.80
N ASP A 7 -9.84 -1.47 2.12
CA ASP A 7 -10.66 -0.55 1.32
C ASP A 7 -10.07 -0.46 -0.09
N LEU A 8 -10.94 -0.35 -1.09
CA LEU A 8 -10.53 -0.10 -2.47
C LEU A 8 -10.01 1.33 -2.63
N VAL A 9 -8.98 1.53 -3.45
CA VAL A 9 -8.46 2.87 -3.77
C VAL A 9 -9.46 3.66 -4.60
N THR A 10 -10.03 3.02 -5.63
CA THR A 10 -11.02 3.60 -6.54
C THR A 10 -12.16 2.61 -6.78
N PRO A 11 -13.10 2.45 -5.83
CA PRO A 11 -14.23 1.57 -6.03
C PRO A 11 -15.14 2.10 -7.16
N VAL A 12 -15.47 1.26 -8.13
CA VAL A 12 -16.45 1.57 -9.17
C VAL A 12 -17.80 1.00 -8.73
N ARG A 13 -18.82 1.86 -8.62
CA ARG A 13 -20.16 1.45 -8.17
C ARG A 13 -21.12 1.52 -9.33
N VAL A 14 -21.76 0.40 -9.66
CA VAL A 14 -22.79 0.30 -10.71
C VAL A 14 -24.01 -0.38 -10.11
N ASN A 15 -25.14 0.32 -10.09
CA ASN A 15 -26.37 -0.11 -9.42
C ASN A 15 -26.07 -0.48 -7.95
N THR A 16 -26.29 -1.74 -7.57
CA THR A 16 -26.03 -2.30 -6.24
C THR A 16 -24.69 -3.03 -6.13
N GLN A 17 -23.92 -3.11 -7.22
CA GLN A 17 -22.65 -3.83 -7.26
C GLN A 17 -21.47 -2.86 -7.11
N THR A 18 -20.49 -3.27 -6.30
CA THR A 18 -19.20 -2.59 -6.18
C THR A 18 -18.14 -3.45 -6.87
N TYR A 19 -17.53 -2.90 -7.91
CA TYR A 19 -16.38 -3.48 -8.59
C TYR A 19 -15.10 -2.85 -8.04
N GLY A 20 -14.14 -3.72 -7.73
CA GLY A 20 -12.87 -3.32 -7.15
C GLY A 20 -11.69 -3.52 -8.09
N GLY A 21 -10.68 -2.69 -7.89
CA GLY A 21 -9.30 -2.97 -8.29
C GLY A 21 -8.46 -3.24 -7.04
N LEU A 22 -7.29 -2.61 -6.98
CA LEU A 22 -6.39 -2.72 -5.83
C LEU A 22 -7.03 -2.19 -4.53
N THR A 23 -6.75 -2.89 -3.44
CA THR A 23 -6.89 -2.38 -2.08
C THR A 23 -5.86 -1.28 -1.82
N LYS A 24 -6.14 -0.42 -0.84
CA LYS A 24 -5.22 0.64 -0.42
C LYS A 24 -3.88 0.08 0.05
N ARG A 25 -3.88 -1.06 0.77
CA ARG A 25 -2.63 -1.74 1.15
C ARG A 25 -1.83 -2.17 -0.08
N GLU A 26 -2.46 -2.83 -1.05
CA GLU A 26 -1.77 -3.29 -2.27
C GLU A 26 -1.20 -2.12 -3.07
N TYR A 27 -1.97 -1.05 -3.21
CA TYR A 27 -1.52 0.15 -3.91
C TYR A 27 -0.32 0.81 -3.23
N PHE A 28 -0.38 1.00 -1.90
CA PHE A 28 0.75 1.58 -1.16
C PHE A 28 1.96 0.65 -1.10
N ALA A 29 1.75 -0.67 -1.02
CA ALA A 29 2.82 -1.65 -1.05
C ALA A 29 3.52 -1.62 -2.42
N ALA A 30 2.78 -1.54 -3.53
CA ALA A 30 3.37 -1.41 -4.86
C ALA A 30 4.20 -0.11 -4.99
N ALA A 31 3.70 1.01 -4.48
CA ALA A 31 4.43 2.28 -4.48
C ALA A 31 5.70 2.22 -3.61
N ALA A 32 5.62 1.61 -2.42
CA ALA A 32 6.77 1.42 -1.54
C ALA A 32 7.81 0.49 -2.18
N LEU A 33 7.37 -0.61 -2.79
CA LEU A 33 8.25 -1.56 -3.49
C LEU A 33 8.98 -0.89 -4.65
N GLN A 34 8.29 -0.07 -5.44
CA GLN A 34 8.90 0.72 -6.50
C GLN A 34 10.02 1.62 -5.96
N GLY A 35 9.78 2.31 -4.84
CA GLY A 35 10.80 3.14 -4.19
C GLY A 35 11.99 2.34 -3.65
N LEU A 36 11.73 1.18 -3.03
CA LEU A 36 12.78 0.29 -2.50
C LEU A 36 13.69 -0.26 -3.61
N LEU A 37 13.10 -0.66 -4.73
CA LEU A 37 13.82 -1.21 -5.90
C LEU A 37 14.54 -0.16 -6.74
N ALA A 38 14.15 1.11 -6.62
CA ALA A 38 14.81 2.20 -7.34
C ALA A 38 16.20 2.54 -6.76
N ASN A 39 16.55 2.05 -5.57
CA ASN A 39 17.86 2.31 -4.95
C ASN A 39 18.95 1.40 -5.55
N PRO A 40 19.96 1.93 -6.26
CA PRO A 40 21.02 1.09 -6.84
C PRO A 40 21.92 0.41 -5.79
N GLU A 41 22.04 0.97 -4.58
CA GLU A 41 22.79 0.36 -3.47
C GLU A 41 22.16 -0.95 -2.97
N HIS A 42 20.93 -1.22 -3.39
CA HIS A 42 20.16 -2.39 -3.01
C HIS A 42 20.19 -3.51 -4.06
N ALA A 43 21.03 -3.40 -5.10
CA ALA A 43 21.11 -4.36 -6.21
C ALA A 43 21.47 -5.81 -5.81
N HIS A 44 21.97 -6.02 -4.59
CA HIS A 44 22.41 -7.33 -4.08
C HIS A 44 21.49 -7.91 -2.99
N ILE A 45 20.35 -7.30 -2.70
CA ILE A 45 19.43 -7.72 -1.65
C ILE A 45 18.35 -8.65 -2.23
N GLU A 46 17.98 -9.69 -1.47
CA GLU A 46 16.93 -10.66 -1.83
C GLU A 46 15.54 -10.00 -2.00
N PHE A 47 14.84 -10.37 -3.07
CA PHE A 47 13.53 -9.79 -3.41
C PHE A 47 12.45 -10.04 -2.35
N GLU A 48 12.54 -11.15 -1.63
CA GLU A 48 11.65 -11.52 -0.52
C GLU A 48 11.68 -10.46 0.59
N ALA A 49 12.85 -9.89 0.88
CA ALA A 49 12.98 -8.87 1.91
C ALA A 49 12.23 -7.59 1.51
N PHE A 50 12.35 -7.16 0.25
CA PHE A 50 11.68 -5.96 -0.24
C PHE A 50 10.16 -6.09 -0.30
N THR A 51 9.65 -7.25 -0.70
CA THR A 51 8.20 -7.47 -0.74
C THR A 51 7.59 -7.41 0.66
N ALA A 52 8.26 -8.00 1.66
CA ALA A 52 7.84 -7.91 3.06
C ALA A 52 7.94 -6.48 3.62
N ASP A 53 9.04 -5.77 3.32
CA ASP A 53 9.24 -4.37 3.70
C ASP A 53 8.17 -3.46 3.13
N ALA A 54 7.84 -3.63 1.85
CA ALA A 54 6.83 -2.84 1.16
C ALA A 54 5.44 -2.95 1.81
N VAL A 55 5.00 -4.16 2.14
CA VAL A 55 3.73 -4.37 2.85
C VAL A 55 3.75 -3.73 4.24
N ARG A 56 4.86 -3.85 4.97
CA ARG A 56 5.00 -3.25 6.30
C ARG A 56 4.97 -1.72 6.25
N LEU A 57 5.63 -1.12 5.26
CA LEU A 57 5.62 0.32 5.04
C LEU A 57 4.23 0.81 4.68
N ALA A 58 3.51 0.09 3.82
CA ALA A 58 2.11 0.39 3.49
C ALA A 58 1.22 0.39 4.75
N ASP A 59 1.36 -0.62 5.62
CA ASP A 59 0.62 -0.70 6.87
C ASP A 59 0.95 0.46 7.81
N LYS A 60 2.24 0.77 8.00
CA LYS A 60 2.67 1.90 8.84
C LYS A 60 2.14 3.24 8.32
N LEU A 61 2.13 3.43 7.00
CA LEU A 61 1.57 4.63 6.39
C LEU A 61 0.07 4.74 6.67
N ILE A 62 -0.69 3.66 6.46
CA ILE A 62 -2.12 3.60 6.76
C ILE A 62 -2.38 3.92 8.23
N ASP A 63 -1.62 3.32 9.15
CA ASP A 63 -1.75 3.59 10.58
C ASP A 63 -1.45 5.05 10.90
N SER A 64 -0.40 5.62 10.30
CA SER A 64 -0.02 7.03 10.49
C SER A 64 -1.09 8.00 9.97
N LEU A 65 -1.68 7.72 8.80
CA LEU A 65 -2.79 8.53 8.23
C LEU A 65 -4.06 8.48 9.09
N ASN A 66 -4.24 7.40 9.85
CA ASN A 66 -5.37 7.22 10.76
C ASN A 66 -5.16 7.85 12.13
N GLN A 67 -3.93 8.23 12.49
CA GLN A 67 -3.67 8.98 13.70
C GLN A 67 -4.25 10.39 13.56
N LYS A 68 -4.93 10.89 14.59
CA LYS A 68 -5.32 12.30 14.63
C LYS A 68 -4.05 13.13 14.73
N ILE A 69 -3.86 14.05 13.77
CA ILE A 69 -2.95 15.18 13.97
C ILE A 69 -3.61 16.02 15.07
N ASN A 70 -3.00 16.04 16.26
CA ASN A 70 -3.44 16.91 17.37
C ASN A 70 -3.14 18.37 17.02
#